data_AF-A0A3N5XK76-F1
#
_entry.id   AF-A0A3N5XK76-F1
#
_cell.length_a   1.000
_cell.length_b   1.000
_cell.length_c   1.000
_cell.angle_alpha   90.00
_cell.angle_beta   90.00
_cell.angle_gamma   90.00
#
_symmetry.space_group_name_H-M   'P 1'
#
loop_
_entity.id
_entity.type
_entity.pdbx_description
1 polymer ?
#
loop_
_entity_poly.entity_id
_entity_poly.type
_entity_poly.pdbx_seq_one_letter_code
_entity_poly.pdbx_strand_id
1 'polypeptide(L)' 'MIYYYTDCPFNELGDISHQPAPLRKVKLIDFDGDKWCKVEVEGIVANVKYFYLHSLTPLTFEQLICDFNELEVL' A
#
# COMPACT_ATOMS: atom_id res chain seq x y z
N MET A 1 12.13 7.02 0.36
CA MET A 1 11.40 5.81 -0.10
C MET A 1 10.58 5.30 1.06
N ILE A 2 9.26 5.47 0.96
CA ILE A 2 8.32 5.26 2.06
C ILE A 2 7.76 3.84 1.95
N TYR A 3 7.77 3.13 3.08
CA TYR A 3 7.31 1.75 3.16
C TYR A 3 6.08 1.67 4.05
N TYR A 4 5.08 0.96 3.57
CA TYR A 4 3.88 0.62 4.32
C TYR A 4 3.82 -0.88 4.54
N TYR A 5 2.78 -1.32 5.22
CA TYR A 5 2.42 -2.71 5.36
C TYR A 5 0.98 -2.92 4.92
N THR A 6 0.65 -4.12 4.46
CA THR A 6 -0.73 -4.48 4.14
C THR A 6 -0.98 -5.93 4.49
N ASP A 7 -2.21 -6.20 4.92
CA ASP A 7 -2.81 -7.51 5.14
C ASP A 7 -3.85 -7.84 4.06
N CYS A 8 -3.85 -7.08 2.95
CA CYS A 8 -4.69 -7.34 1.81
C CYS A 8 -4.28 -8.66 1.13
N PRO A 9 -5.22 -9.57 0.81
CA PRO A 9 -4.90 -10.81 0.09
C PRO A 9 -4.54 -10.52 -1.37
N PHE A 10 -3.43 -11.09 -1.84
CA PHE A 10 -2.98 -11.08 -3.24
C PHE A 10 -3.07 -12.50 -3.82
N ASN A 11 -3.95 -12.71 -4.81
CA ASN A 11 -4.14 -14.01 -5.44
C ASN A 11 -2.84 -14.48 -6.13
N GLU A 12 -2.04 -13.54 -6.65
CA GLU A 12 -0.75 -13.78 -7.30
C GLU A 12 0.32 -14.31 -6.33
N LEU A 13 0.16 -14.08 -5.03
CA LEU A 13 0.99 -14.64 -3.96
C LEU A 13 0.38 -15.92 -3.36
N GLY A 14 -0.71 -16.43 -3.94
CA GLY A 14 -1.42 -17.61 -3.46
C GLY A 14 -2.39 -17.34 -2.31
N ASP A 15 -2.68 -16.08 -1.98
CA ASP A 15 -3.69 -15.75 -0.98
C ASP A 15 -5.10 -16.02 -1.51
N ILE A 16 -6.04 -16.21 -0.60
CA ILE A 16 -7.46 -16.39 -0.93
C ILE A 16 -8.19 -15.09 -0.66
N SER A 17 -8.84 -14.54 -1.67
CA SER A 17 -9.67 -13.35 -1.55
C SER A 17 -10.69 -13.47 -0.40
N HIS A 18 -10.85 -12.39 0.38
CA HIS A 18 -11.71 -12.32 1.58
C HIS A 18 -11.31 -13.21 2.76
N GLN A 19 -10.14 -13.85 2.72
CA GLN A 19 -9.52 -14.50 3.87
C GLN A 19 -8.41 -13.62 4.46
N PRO A 20 -8.06 -13.78 5.74
CA PRO A 20 -6.88 -13.15 6.32
C PRO A 20 -5.62 -13.51 5.52
N ALA A 21 -4.80 -12.52 5.22
CA ALA A 21 -3.51 -12.71 4.58
C ALA A 21 -2.37 -12.31 5.52
N PRO A 22 -1.13 -12.82 5.29
CA PRO A 22 0.04 -12.35 6.02
C PRO A 22 0.25 -10.84 5.88
N LEU A 23 0.72 -10.19 6.94
CA LEU A 23 1.15 -8.80 6.86
C LEU A 23 2.44 -8.72 6.04
N ARG A 24 2.41 -7.96 4.94
CA ARG A 24 3.54 -7.80 4.01
C ARG A 24 4.01 -6.37 3.95
N LYS A 25 5.31 -6.18 3.78
CA LYS A 25 5.91 -4.86 3.52
C LYS A 25 5.66 -4.48 2.08
N VAL A 26 5.17 -3.27 1.84
CA VAL A 26 4.87 -2.76 0.52
C VAL A 26 5.52 -1.40 0.28
N LYS A 27 5.87 -1.13 -0.97
CA LYS A 27 6.34 0.17 -1.42
C LYS A 27 5.20 0.90 -2.12
N LEU A 28 4.92 2.14 -1.74
CA LEU A 28 3.99 2.98 -2.48
C LEU A 28 4.63 3.41 -3.80
N ILE A 29 3.91 3.21 -4.90
CA ILE A 29 4.31 3.61 -6.26
C ILE A 29 3.46 4.80 -6.72
N ASP A 30 2.15 4.75 -6.49
CA ASP A 30 1.20 5.73 -6.98
C ASP A 30 0.00 5.83 -6.02
N PHE A 31 -0.64 6.99 -5.99
CA PHE A 31 -1.87 7.21 -5.26
C PHE A 31 -2.84 8.04 -6.11
N ASP A 32 -4.05 7.53 -6.32
CA ASP A 32 -5.05 8.16 -7.20
C ASP A 32 -5.66 9.46 -6.64
N GLY A 33 -5.29 9.85 -5.42
CA GLY A 33 -5.83 11.03 -4.74
C GLY A 33 -7.20 10.80 -4.08
N ASP A 34 -7.73 9.58 -4.08
CA ASP A 34 -9.04 9.23 -3.51
C ASP A 34 -8.99 7.97 -2.65
N LYS A 35 -8.75 6.80 -3.24
CA LYS A 35 -8.89 5.53 -2.51
C LYS A 35 -7.93 4.44 -2.92
N TRP A 36 -7.34 4.49 -4.10
CA TRP A 36 -6.49 3.42 -4.62
C TRP A 36 -5.03 3.81 -4.60
N CYS A 37 -4.24 2.94 -3.98
CA CYS A 37 -2.79 3.02 -3.97
C CYS A 37 -2.24 1.91 -4.87
N LYS A 38 -1.34 2.27 -5.77
CA LYS A 38 -0.52 1.30 -6.50
C LYS A 38 0.70 0.98 -5.65
N VAL A 39 0.92 -0.29 -5.36
CA VAL A 39 2.01 -0.74 -4.49
C VAL A 39 2.81 -1.85 -5.13
N GLU A 40 4.09 -1.94 -4.74
CA GLU A 40 4.95 -3.09 -5.00
C GLU A 40 5.01 -3.97 -3.74
N VAL A 41 4.68 -5.25 -3.90
CA VAL A 41 4.75 -6.27 -2.84
C VAL A 41 5.43 -7.52 -3.39
N GLU A 42 6.56 -7.92 -2.80
CA GLU A 42 7.30 -9.13 -3.20
C GLU A 42 7.58 -9.23 -4.72
N GLY A 43 7.83 -8.09 -5.39
CA GLY A 43 8.09 -8.01 -6.84
C GLY A 43 6.84 -7.94 -7.72
N ILE A 44 5.64 -7.93 -7.14
CA ILE A 44 4.36 -7.80 -7.83
C ILE A 44 3.82 -6.37 -7.66
N VAL A 45 3.27 -5.81 -8.73
CA VAL A 45 2.60 -4.51 -8.70
C VAL A 45 1.09 -4.73 -8.67
N ALA A 46 0.44 -4.21 -7.63
CA ALA A 46 -0.99 -4.37 -7.41
C ALA A 46 -1.64 -3.07 -6.90
N ASN A 47 -2.96 -2.98 -7.04
CA ASN A 47 -3.75 -1.89 -6.47
C ASN A 47 -4.39 -2.34 -5.16
N VAL A 48 -4.17 -1.59 -4.10
CA VAL A 48 -4.79 -1.79 -2.79
C VAL A 48 -5.53 -0.52 -2.39
N LYS A 49 -6.62 -0.65 -1.62
CA LYS A 49 -7.28 0.55 -1.09
C LYS A 49 -6.45 1.14 0.03
N TYR A 50 -6.41 2.46 0.14
CA TYR A 50 -5.54 3.15 1.10
C TYR A 50 -5.75 2.71 2.56
N PHE A 51 -6.99 2.37 2.93
CA PHE A 51 -7.33 1.90 4.27
C PHE A 51 -6.84 0.48 4.60
N TYR A 52 -6.27 -0.24 3.63
CA TYR A 52 -5.50 -1.46 3.85
C TYR A 52 -3.99 -1.20 4.00
N LEU A 53 -3.54 0.06 3.91
CA LEU A 53 -2.17 0.44 4.20
C LEU A 53 -2.02 0.79 5.66
N HIS A 54 -0.99 0.20 6.26
CA HIS A 54 -0.61 0.40 7.64
C HIS A 54 0.80 0.98 7.68
N SER A 55 1.02 1.96 8.57
CA SER A 55 2.37 2.45 8.90
C SER A 55 2.66 2.22 10.38
N LEU A 56 3.94 2.35 10.76
CA LEU A 56 4.35 2.25 12.17
C LEU A 56 3.82 3.43 13.01
N THR A 57 3.53 4.56 12.35
CA THR A 57 2.80 5.69 12.91
C THR A 57 1.34 5.65 12.42
N PRO A 58 0.40 6.36 13.08
CA PRO A 58 -0.96 6.50 12.54
C PRO A 58 -0.92 7.08 11.12
N LEU A 59 -1.45 6.33 10.14
CA LEU A 59 -1.59 6.80 8.77
C LEU A 59 -2.89 7.59 8.64
N THR A 60 -2.79 8.88 8.35
CA THR A 60 -3.94 9.67 7.90
C THR A 60 -3.92 9.80 6.38
N PHE A 61 -5.06 10.16 5.81
CA PHE A 61 -5.18 10.43 4.38
C PHE A 61 -4.23 11.56 3.93
N GLU A 62 -4.14 12.61 4.74
CA GLU A 62 -3.24 13.74 4.53
C GLU A 62 -1.78 13.31 4.58
N GLN A 63 -1.44 12.40 5.51
CA GLN A 63 -0.08 11.86 5.58
C GLN A 63 0.26 11.05 4.33
N LEU A 64 -0.66 10.24 3.82
CA LEU A 64 -0.47 9.49 2.59
C LEU A 64 -0.23 10.40 1.38
N ILE A 65 -0.96 11.52 1.29
CA ILE A 65 -0.76 12.52 0.22
C ILE A 65 0.62 13.16 0.36
N CYS A 66 1.01 13.58 1.56
CA CYS A 66 2.34 14.15 1.80
C CYS A 66 3.44 13.17 1.40
N ASP A 67 3.33 11.92 1.83
CA ASP A 67 4.26 10.84 1.53
C ASP A 67 4.37 10.58 0.02
N PHE A 68 3.25 10.62 -0.70
CA PHE A 68 3.24 10.50 -2.16
C PHE A 68 3.92 11.69 -2.85
N ASN A 69 3.58 12.93 -2.46
CA ASN A 69 4.19 14.12 -3.04
C ASN A 69 5.71 14.18 -2.81
N GLU A 70 6.21 13.68 -1.68
CA GLU A 70 7.65 13.55 -1.43
C GLU A 70 8.35 12.57 -2.38
N LEU A 71 7.63 11.55 -2.89
CA LEU A 71 8.16 10.62 -3.89
C LEU A 71 8.29 11.27 -5.27
N GLU A 72 7.39 12.20 -5.63
CA GLU A 72 7.42 12.88 -6.94
C GLU A 72 8.53 13.96 -7.03
N VAL A 73 9.03 14.45 -5.90
CA VAL A 73 10.04 15.51 -5.83
C VAL A 73 11.48 14.96 -5.91
N LEU A 74 11.67 13.65 -5.84
CA LEU A 74 12.96 12.94 -5.87
C LEU A 74 13.28 12.36 -7.24
#